data_AF-A0A2N0NAT6-F1
#
_entry.id   AF-A0A2N0NAT6-F1
#
_cell.length_a   1.000
_cell.length_b   1.000
_cell.length_c   1.000
_cell.angle_alpha   90.00
_cell.angle_beta   90.00
_cell.angle_gamma   90.00
#
_symmetry.space_group_name_H-M   'P 1'
#
loop_
_entity.id
_entity.type
_entity.pdbx_description
1 polymer ?
#
loop_
_entity_poly.entity_id
_entity_poly.type
_entity_poly.pdbx_seq_one_letter_code
_entity_poly.pdbx_strand_id
1 'polypeptide(L)'
;SGAILREEIKKELIVGGGLKSSVKTRWSTAWDCCSSVLRLETVFKNMLIDNSKAMNQSLRILVNNRNFWSNVEALANILEPAKNAVKSVECKNTTMADVFFALIQMAISIKALPTETSEELKEFRQK
;
A
#
# COMPACT_ATOMS: atom_id res chain seq x y z
N SER A 1 10.69 11.19 18.20
CA SER A 1 9.66 11.11 17.13
C SER A 1 8.85 9.82 17.17
N GLY A 2 9.46 8.62 17.25
CA GLY A 2 8.69 7.35 17.21
C GLY A 2 7.78 7.07 18.42
N ALA A 3 8.11 7.55 19.62
CA ALA A 3 7.23 7.41 20.79
C ALA A 3 5.94 8.22 20.65
N ILE A 4 6.05 9.47 20.16
CA ILE A 4 4.91 10.36 19.93
C ILE A 4 3.95 9.72 18.92
N LEU A 5 4.47 9.10 17.85
CA LEU A 5 3.64 8.44 16.84
C LEU A 5 2.84 7.29 17.44
N ARG A 6 3.44 6.50 18.32
CA ARG A 6 2.75 5.38 18.99
C ARG A 6 1.62 5.87 19.90
N GLU A 7 1.82 6.97 20.61
CA GLU A 7 0.77 7.54 21.46
C GLU A 7 -0.37 8.14 20.63
N GLU A 8 -0.06 8.83 19.53
CA GLU A 8 -1.09 9.40 18.66
C GLU A 8 -1.92 8.29 17.96
N ILE A 9 -1.29 7.18 17.56
CA ILE A 9 -2.00 6.00 17.02
C ILE A 9 -2.99 5.41 18.03
N LYS A 10 -2.60 5.34 19.31
CA LYS A 10 -3.50 4.87 20.37
C LYS A 10 -4.64 5.84 20.62
N LYS A 11 -4.35 7.15 20.63
CA LYS A 11 -5.34 8.22 20.82
C LYS A 11 -6.41 8.22 19.72
N GLU A 12 -5.99 8.03 18.47
CA GLU A 12 -6.88 7.96 17.29
C GLU A 12 -7.55 6.59 17.12
N LEU A 13 -7.32 5.63 18.04
CA LEU A 13 -7.93 4.28 18.05
C LEU A 13 -7.80 3.52 16.71
N ILE A 14 -6.71 3.74 15.97
CA ILE A 14 -6.58 3.17 14.63
C ILE A 14 -6.34 1.66 14.69
N VAL A 15 -7.33 0.88 14.23
CA VAL A 15 -7.29 -0.58 14.14
C VAL A 15 -6.25 -1.02 13.09
N GLY A 16 -5.38 -2.00 13.41
CA GLY A 16 -4.39 -2.55 12.47
C GLY A 16 -2.91 -2.27 12.81
N GLY A 17 -2.62 -1.67 13.97
CA GLY A 17 -1.26 -1.49 14.49
C GLY A 17 -0.54 -0.25 13.96
N GLY A 18 0.80 -0.27 14.00
CA GLY A 18 1.65 0.86 13.60
C GLY A 18 2.05 0.89 12.12
N LEU A 19 3.07 1.70 11.82
CA LEU A 19 3.71 1.76 10.51
C LEU A 19 4.42 0.43 10.22
N LYS A 20 4.22 -0.12 9.02
CA LYS A 20 4.85 -1.36 8.57
C LYS A 20 5.98 -1.04 7.59
N SER A 21 7.08 -1.80 7.66
CA SER A 21 8.16 -1.74 6.69
C SER A 21 7.91 -2.72 5.53
N SER A 22 8.38 -2.34 4.34
CA SER A 22 8.47 -3.26 3.21
C SER A 22 9.72 -4.14 3.36
N VAL A 23 9.57 -5.45 3.19
CA VAL A 23 10.65 -6.45 3.31
C VAL A 23 10.76 -7.22 2.00
N LYS A 24 11.91 -7.14 1.33
CA LYS A 24 12.13 -7.71 -0.02
C LYS A 24 11.76 -9.19 -0.15
N THR A 25 11.92 -9.99 0.89
CA THR A 25 11.71 -11.44 0.88
C THR A 25 10.25 -11.87 1.04
N ARG A 26 9.33 -10.95 1.36
CA ARG A 26 7.92 -11.25 1.59
C ARG A 26 7.04 -10.42 0.65
N TRP A 27 6.41 -11.09 -0.29
CA TRP A 27 5.77 -10.47 -1.47
C TRP A 27 4.62 -9.53 -1.10
N SER A 28 3.90 -9.79 0.00
CA SER A 28 2.80 -8.95 0.47
C SER A 28 3.23 -7.70 1.26
N THR A 29 4.50 -7.57 1.64
CA THR A 29 4.94 -6.49 2.56
C THR A 29 4.97 -5.11 1.93
N ALA A 30 5.14 -5.01 0.60
CA ALA A 30 5.04 -3.74 -0.11
C ALA A 30 3.62 -3.16 -0.03
N TRP A 31 2.60 -4.01 -0.21
CA TRP A 31 1.21 -3.62 -0.03
C TRP A 31 0.92 -3.24 1.42
N ASP A 32 1.37 -4.06 2.38
CA ASP A 32 1.20 -3.81 3.82
C ASP A 32 1.81 -2.48 4.27
N CYS A 33 2.98 -2.13 3.72
CA CYS A 33 3.62 -0.83 3.93
C CYS A 33 2.72 0.31 3.44
N CYS A 34 2.29 0.28 2.17
CA CYS A 34 1.43 1.31 1.59
C CYS A 34 0.11 1.45 2.35
N SER A 35 -0.56 0.33 2.65
CA SER A 35 -1.79 0.30 3.44
C SER A 35 -1.59 0.89 4.84
N SER A 36 -0.47 0.58 5.50
CA SER A 36 -0.16 1.17 6.82
C SER A 36 0.10 2.67 6.77
N VAL A 37 0.73 3.17 5.69
CA VAL A 37 0.97 4.60 5.49
C VAL A 37 -0.35 5.34 5.29
N LEU A 38 -1.20 4.86 4.37
CA LEU A 38 -2.52 5.45 4.09
C LEU A 38 -3.40 5.49 5.33
N ARG A 39 -3.45 4.39 6.08
CA ARG A 39 -4.24 4.31 7.31
C ARG A 39 -3.77 5.30 8.39
N LEU A 40 -2.50 5.67 8.39
CA LEU A 40 -1.91 6.62 9.34
C LEU A 40 -1.93 8.07 8.85
N GLU A 41 -2.53 8.37 7.69
CA GLU A 41 -2.57 9.72 7.13
C GLU A 41 -3.12 10.75 8.13
N THR A 42 -4.26 10.47 8.76
CA THR A 42 -4.88 11.36 9.75
C THR A 42 -3.96 11.60 10.94
N VAL A 43 -3.29 10.55 11.43
CA VAL A 43 -2.32 10.65 12.53
C VAL A 43 -1.17 11.59 12.14
N PHE A 44 -0.60 11.42 10.95
CA PHE A 44 0.48 12.29 10.48
C PHE A 44 0.03 13.75 10.32
N LYS A 45 -1.20 13.99 9.86
CA LYS A 45 -1.78 15.34 9.78
C LYS A 45 -2.01 15.96 11.16
N ASN A 46 -2.51 15.20 12.12
CA ASN A 46 -2.73 15.68 13.49
C ASN A 46 -1.40 16.00 14.18
N MET A 47 -0.38 15.16 14.00
CA MET A 47 0.97 15.45 14.50
C MET A 47 1.58 16.72 13.90
N LEU A 48 1.24 17.05 12.64
CA LEU A 48 1.70 18.29 12.02
C LEU A 48 1.08 19.52 12.69
N ILE A 49 -0.20 19.43 13.04
CA ILE A 49 -0.94 20.50 13.70
C ILE A 49 -0.46 20.68 15.14
N ASP A 50 -0.39 19.59 15.91
CA ASP A 50 -0.11 19.62 17.35
C ASP A 50 1.36 19.93 17.66
N ASN A 51 2.29 19.38 16.89
CA ASN A 51 3.72 19.56 17.16
C ASN A 51 4.57 19.51 15.88
N SER A 52 4.30 20.45 14.96
CA SER A 52 5.05 20.61 13.71
C SER A 52 6.56 20.51 13.93
N LYS A 53 7.11 21.22 14.94
CA LYS A 53 8.56 21.25 15.25
C LYS A 53 9.17 19.89 15.56
N ALA A 54 8.42 18.94 16.10
CA ALA A 54 8.89 17.58 16.40
C ALA A 54 9.01 16.67 15.16
N MET A 55 8.35 17.04 14.04
CA MET A 55 8.51 16.35 12.76
C MET A 55 9.67 16.90 11.94
N ASN A 56 10.36 16.01 11.25
CA ASN A 56 11.40 16.35 10.29
C ASN A 56 10.80 17.12 9.10
N GLN A 57 11.55 18.09 8.56
CA GLN A 57 11.10 18.95 7.45
C GLN A 57 10.64 18.15 6.22
N SER A 58 11.39 17.11 5.83
CA SER A 58 11.04 16.27 4.69
C SER A 58 9.72 15.52 4.90
N LEU A 59 9.45 15.07 6.13
CA LEU A 59 8.16 14.45 6.47
C LEU A 59 7.02 15.46 6.39
N ARG A 60 7.21 16.70 6.83
CA ARG A 60 6.18 17.75 6.69
C ARG A 60 5.84 18.02 5.23
N ILE A 61 6.84 18.05 4.36
CA ILE A 61 6.64 18.24 2.92
C ILE A 61 5.85 17.06 2.35
N LEU A 62 6.21 15.82 2.69
CA LEU A 62 5.50 14.62 2.23
C LEU A 62 4.05 14.56 2.71
N VAL A 63 3.81 14.80 4.00
CA VAL A 63 2.45 14.73 4.59
C VAL A 63 1.51 15.77 3.98
N ASN A 64 2.02 16.96 3.62
CA ASN A 64 1.22 17.99 2.94
C ASN A 64 1.10 17.78 1.42
N ASN A 65 1.87 16.85 0.84
CA ASN A 65 1.85 16.62 -0.59
C ASN A 65 0.69 15.69 -0.97
N ARG A 66 -0.36 16.23 -1.59
CA ARG A 66 -1.50 15.44 -2.08
C ARG A 66 -1.09 14.36 -3.08
N ASN A 67 -0.14 14.64 -3.98
CA ASN A 67 0.31 13.68 -4.98
C ASN A 67 1.04 12.50 -4.33
N PHE A 68 1.72 12.71 -3.20
CA PHE A 68 2.31 11.60 -2.45
C PHE A 68 1.24 10.60 -2.00
N TRP A 69 0.15 11.08 -1.39
CA TRP A 69 -0.94 10.22 -0.94
C TRP A 69 -1.64 9.51 -2.10
N SER A 70 -1.97 10.25 -3.17
CA SER A 70 -2.56 9.66 -4.36
C SER A 70 -1.66 8.61 -5.02
N ASN A 71 -0.34 8.81 -5.04
CA ASN A 71 0.60 7.84 -5.56
C ASN A 71 0.71 6.58 -4.68
N VAL A 72 0.69 6.74 -3.35
CA VAL A 72 0.71 5.60 -2.42
C VAL A 72 -0.59 4.80 -2.53
N GLU A 73 -1.73 5.46 -2.69
CA GLU A 73 -3.03 4.82 -2.94
C GLU A 73 -3.05 4.07 -4.28
N ALA A 74 -2.62 4.71 -5.36
CA ALA A 74 -2.49 4.06 -6.66
C ALA A 74 -1.57 2.83 -6.58
N LEU A 75 -0.42 2.94 -5.91
CA LEU A 75 0.50 1.82 -5.71
C LEU A 75 -0.13 0.69 -4.89
N ALA A 76 -0.87 1.01 -3.82
CA ALA A 76 -1.58 0.01 -3.03
C ALA A 76 -2.61 -0.75 -3.89
N ASN A 77 -3.36 -0.03 -4.75
CA ASN A 77 -4.34 -0.63 -5.66
C ASN A 77 -3.68 -1.52 -6.71
N ILE A 78 -2.52 -1.12 -7.25
CA ILE A 78 -1.75 -1.94 -8.21
C ILE A 78 -1.24 -3.24 -7.55
N LEU A 79 -0.81 -3.17 -6.29
CA LEU A 79 -0.23 -4.30 -5.56
C LEU A 79 -1.29 -5.24 -4.96
N GLU A 80 -2.52 -4.77 -4.78
CA GLU A 80 -3.58 -5.53 -4.12
C GLU A 80 -3.90 -6.87 -4.79
N PRO A 81 -4.04 -6.98 -6.12
CA PRO A 81 -4.30 -8.25 -6.80
C PRO A 81 -3.20 -9.28 -6.54
N ALA A 82 -1.93 -8.85 -6.58
CA ALA A 82 -0.79 -9.72 -6.30
C ALA A 82 -0.81 -10.22 -4.85
N LYS A 83 -1.06 -9.34 -3.89
CA LYS A 83 -1.17 -9.69 -2.47
C LYS A 83 -2.32 -10.66 -2.21
N ASN A 84 -3.48 -10.47 -2.84
CA ASN A 84 -4.64 -11.35 -2.68
C ASN A 84 -4.38 -12.74 -3.30
N ALA A 85 -3.71 -12.81 -4.45
CA ALA A 85 -3.33 -14.10 -5.03
C ALA A 85 -2.31 -14.83 -4.16
N VAL A 86 -1.25 -14.16 -3.69
CA VAL A 86 -0.26 -14.74 -2.77
C VAL A 86 -0.97 -15.32 -1.53
N LYS A 87 -1.85 -14.54 -0.91
CA LYS A 87 -2.63 -15.00 0.26
C LYS A 87 -3.49 -16.22 -0.05
N SER A 88 -4.10 -16.27 -1.24
CA SER A 88 -4.94 -17.38 -1.67
C SER A 88 -4.13 -18.66 -1.87
N VAL A 89 -2.89 -18.54 -2.37
CA VAL A 89 -2.04 -19.71 -2.62
C VAL A 89 -1.25 -20.19 -1.40
N GLU A 90 -0.94 -19.30 -0.45
CA GLU A 90 -0.26 -19.63 0.81
C GLU A 90 -1.14 -20.44 1.79
N CYS A 91 -2.43 -20.60 1.51
CA CYS A 91 -3.33 -21.42 2.31
C CYS A 91 -2.89 -22.90 2.31
N LYS A 92 -2.92 -23.56 3.48
CA LYS A 92 -2.48 -24.97 3.62
C LYS A 92 -3.24 -25.96 2.72
N ASN A 93 -4.46 -25.62 2.31
CA ASN A 93 -5.35 -26.47 1.54
C ASN A 93 -5.53 -25.98 0.08
N THR A 94 -4.67 -25.07 -0.40
CA THR A 94 -4.73 -24.57 -1.77
C THR A 94 -4.59 -25.70 -2.78
N THR A 95 -5.52 -25.79 -3.72
CA THR A 95 -5.43 -26.69 -4.88
C THR A 95 -4.88 -25.98 -6.11
N MET A 96 -4.46 -26.72 -7.13
CA MET A 96 -4.06 -26.13 -8.42
C MET A 96 -5.19 -25.35 -9.09
N ALA A 97 -6.46 -25.72 -8.85
CA ALA A 97 -7.61 -24.99 -9.34
C ALA A 97 -7.73 -23.61 -8.67
N ASP A 98 -7.46 -23.53 -7.36
CA ASP A 98 -7.43 -22.25 -6.63
C ASP A 98 -6.32 -21.33 -7.13
N VAL A 99 -5.14 -21.90 -7.43
CA VAL A 99 -4.02 -21.16 -8.04
C VAL A 99 -4.45 -20.60 -9.40
N PHE A 100 -5.04 -21.42 -10.27
CA PHE A 100 -5.51 -21.00 -11.59
C PHE A 100 -6.56 -19.88 -11.49
N PHE A 101 -7.52 -20.01 -10.57
CA PHE A 101 -8.51 -18.99 -10.30
C PHE A 101 -7.89 -17.67 -9.81
N ALA A 102 -6.94 -17.74 -8.88
CA ALA A 102 -6.23 -16.58 -8.36
C ALA A 102 -5.46 -15.82 -9.46
N LEU A 103 -4.85 -16.53 -10.41
CA LEU A 103 -4.17 -15.94 -11.57
C LEU A 103 -5.15 -15.22 -12.50
N ILE A 104 -6.32 -15.81 -12.77
CA ILE A 104 -7.37 -15.17 -13.58
C ILE A 104 -7.85 -13.88 -12.92
N GLN A 105 -8.15 -13.92 -11.61
CA GLN A 105 -8.61 -12.73 -10.86
C GLN A 105 -7.55 -11.62 -10.87
N MET A 106 -6.28 -11.99 -10.74
CA MET A 106 -5.17 -11.04 -10.86
C MET A 106 -5.13 -10.41 -12.25
N ALA A 107 -5.22 -11.20 -13.32
CA ALA A 107 -5.19 -10.71 -14.69
C ALA A 107 -6.37 -9.76 -15.01
N ILE A 108 -7.58 -10.09 -14.52
CA ILE A 108 -8.76 -9.23 -14.65
C ILE A 108 -8.52 -7.90 -13.94
N SER A 109 -8.00 -7.95 -12.70
CA SER A 109 -7.74 -6.75 -11.90
C SER A 109 -6.69 -5.86 -12.55
N ILE A 110 -5.61 -6.44 -13.09
CA ILE A 110 -4.57 -5.72 -13.83
C ILE A 110 -5.17 -5.04 -15.07
N LYS A 111 -6.04 -5.74 -15.82
CA LYS A 111 -6.70 -5.18 -17.01
C LYS A 111 -7.63 -4.01 -16.68
N ALA A 112 -8.19 -3.99 -15.48
CA ALA A 112 -9.08 -2.92 -15.01
C ALA A 112 -8.32 -1.67 -14.50
N LEU A 113 -7.00 -1.75 -14.32
CA LEU A 113 -6.21 -0.59 -13.89
C LEU A 113 -6.22 0.50 -14.96
N PRO A 114 -6.22 1.79 -14.56
CA PRO A 114 -6.12 2.90 -15.50
C PRO A 114 -4.86 2.76 -16.34
N THR A 115 -5.01 2.65 -17.66
CA THR A 115 -3.86 2.56 -18.55
C THR A 115 -3.48 3.98 -18.99
N GLU A 116 -2.48 4.59 -18.35
CA GLU A 116 -1.70 5.60 -19.05
C GLU A 116 -0.84 4.85 -20.07
N THR A 117 -1.23 4.95 -21.34
CA THR A 117 -0.54 4.29 -22.44
C THR A 117 0.88 4.81 -22.58
N SER A 118 1.86 4.12 -21.99
CA SER A 118 3.22 4.14 -22.53
C SER A 118 3.24 3.30 -23.82
N GLU A 119 4.08 3.69 -24.79
CA GLU A 119 4.21 2.95 -26.05
C GLU A 119 4.69 1.50 -25.83
N GLU A 120 5.51 1.28 -24.81
CA GLU A 120 6.03 -0.03 -24.39
C GLU A 120 4.91 -1.02 -24.00
N LEU A 121 3.84 -0.54 -23.34
CA LEU A 121 2.69 -1.39 -22.99
C LEU A 121 1.82 -1.76 -24.20
N LYS A 122 1.86 -0.96 -25.28
CA LYS A 122 1.15 -1.28 -26.53
C LYS A 122 1.85 -2.42 -27.27
N GLU A 123 3.18 -2.44 -27.30
CA GLU A 123 3.96 -3.48 -27.95
C GLU A 123 3.83 -4.84 -27.25
N PHE A 124 3.73 -4.87 -25.91
CA PHE A 124 3.56 -6.12 -25.17
C PHE A 124 2.18 -6.78 -25.41
N ARG A 125 1.12 -6.00 -25.64
CA ARG A 125 -0.24 -6.54 -25.89
C ARG A 125 -0.48 -7.03 -27.32
N GLN A 126 0.44 -6.79 -28.24
CA GLN A 126 0.33 -7.17 -29.66
C GLN A 126 1.06 -8.48 -30.00
N LYS A 127 1.77 -9.07 -29.04
CA LYS A 127 2.42 -10.39 -29.16
C LYS A 127 1.58 -11.45 -28.47
#